data_AF-A0A3P7KCQ8-F1
#
_entry.id   AF-A0A3P7KCQ8-F1
#
_cell.length_a   1.000
_cell.length_b   1.000
_cell.length_c   1.000
_cell.angle_alpha   90.00
_cell.angle_beta   90.00
_cell.angle_gamma   90.00
#
_symmetry.space_group_name_H-M   'P 1'
#
loop_
_entity.id
_entity.type
_entity.pdbx_description
1 polymer ?
#
loop_
_entity_poly.entity_id
_entity_poly.type
_entity_poly.pdbx_seq_one_letter_code
_entity_poly.pdbx_strand_id
1 'polypeptide(L)'
;PWFTPSGEIHAPAFRWMAEGVLFSIISRPGCPIDEMKRRFAYVLQPRMLLEIVRVLELFQMEKHVFSMSATENAMERFSRIFNTVLLPAIRKLIRVEDI
;
A
#
# COMPACT_ATOMS: atom_id res chain seq x y z
N PRO A 1 1.11 15.14 -5.24
CA PRO A 1 -0.20 14.47 -5.42
C PRO A 1 -0.02 13.19 -6.24
N TRP A 2 -0.65 12.09 -5.83
CA TRP A 2 -0.60 10.82 -6.56
C TRP A 2 -1.74 10.64 -7.56
N PHE A 3 -2.59 11.66 -7.67
CA PHE A 3 -3.50 11.86 -8.78
C PHE A 3 -2.91 12.87 -9.76
N THR A 4 -3.09 12.60 -11.05
CA THR A 4 -2.89 13.59 -12.10
C THR A 4 -4.01 14.63 -12.04
N PRO A 5 -3.83 15.80 -12.67
CA PRO A 5 -4.92 16.77 -12.83
C PRO A 5 -6.15 16.21 -13.56
N SER A 6 -5.97 15.15 -14.37
CA SER A 6 -7.05 14.41 -15.04
C SER A 6 -7.79 13.41 -14.14
N GLY A 7 -7.43 13.31 -12.86
CA GLY A 7 -8.04 12.35 -11.92
C GLY A 7 -7.50 10.93 -12.02
N GLU A 8 -6.46 10.69 -12.81
CA GLU A 8 -5.85 9.38 -12.96
C GLU A 8 -4.79 9.13 -11.89
N ILE A 9 -4.55 7.87 -11.56
CA ILE A 9 -3.47 7.50 -10.64
C ILE A 9 -2.11 7.71 -11.33
N HIS A 10 -1.28 8.56 -10.74
CA HIS A 10 0.14 8.65 -11.04
C HIS A 10 0.87 7.47 -10.38
N ALA A 11 1.02 6.38 -11.13
CA ALA A 11 1.53 5.10 -10.64
C ALA A 11 2.89 5.18 -9.90
N PRO A 12 3.89 5.97 -10.33
CA PRO A 12 5.15 6.09 -9.59
C PRO A 12 4.98 6.70 -8.19
N ALA A 13 4.15 7.75 -8.07
CA ALA A 13 3.87 8.36 -6.77
C ALA A 13 3.07 7.40 -5.88
N PHE A 14 2.11 6.68 -6.46
CA PHE A 14 1.36 5.65 -5.73
C PHE A 14 2.26 4.51 -5.23
N ARG A 15 3.18 4.04 -6.08
CA ARG A 15 4.19 3.05 -5.70
C ARG A 15 5.02 3.50 -4.52
N TRP A 16 5.57 4.72 -4.57
CA TRP A 16 6.38 5.27 -3.49
C TRP A 16 5.64 5.30 -2.15
N MET A 17 4.36 5.68 -2.15
CA MET A 17 3.56 5.66 -0.92
C MET A 17 3.29 4.24 -0.41
N ALA A 18 2.94 3.31 -1.30
CA ALA A 18 2.72 1.91 -0.94
C ALA A 18 4.01 1.23 -0.42
N GLU A 19 5.17 1.58 -0.97
CA GLU A 19 6.48 1.18 -0.44
C GLU A 19 6.71 1.76 0.96
N GLY A 20 6.34 3.02 1.21
CA GLY A 20 6.41 3.63 2.54
C GLY A 20 5.51 2.92 3.58
N VAL A 21 4.32 2.48 3.18
CA VAL A 21 3.42 1.67 4.01
C VAL A 21 4.07 0.34 4.34
N LEU A 22 4.57 -0.39 3.34
CA LEU A 22 5.29 -1.66 3.53
C LEU A 22 6.49 -1.48 4.46
N PHE A 23 7.31 -0.45 4.23
CA PHE A 23 8.48 -0.17 5.05
C PHE A 23 8.10 0.12 6.51
N SER A 24 6.97 0.80 6.73
CA SER A 24 6.46 1.06 8.08
C SER A 24 6.02 -0.20 8.81
N ILE A 25 5.39 -1.14 8.11
CA ILE A 25 4.99 -2.46 8.63
C ILE A 25 6.24 -3.26 9.01
N ILE A 26 7.19 -3.39 8.07
CA ILE A 26 8.41 -4.18 8.26
C ILE A 26 9.28 -3.61 9.38
N SER A 27 9.41 -2.29 9.44
CA SER A 27 10.28 -1.62 10.44
C SER A 27 9.66 -1.61 11.84
N ARG A 28 8.33 -1.69 11.96
CA ARG A 28 7.60 -1.67 13.24
C ARG A 28 6.45 -2.69 13.23
N PRO A 29 6.75 -4.00 13.31
CA PRO A 29 5.73 -5.03 13.37
C PRO A 29 4.80 -4.81 14.56
N GLY A 30 3.49 -5.02 14.38
CA GLY A 30 2.48 -4.78 15.40
C GLY A 30 2.06 -3.32 15.59
N CYS A 31 2.52 -2.40 14.72
CA CYS A 31 2.06 -1.01 14.70
C CYS A 31 0.53 -0.93 14.55
N PRO A 32 -0.18 -0.17 15.42
CA PRO A 32 -1.62 0.00 15.28
C PRO A 32 -1.99 0.69 13.97
N ILE A 33 -3.04 0.19 13.30
CA ILE A 33 -3.49 0.76 12.02
C ILE A 33 -3.85 2.24 12.11
N ASP A 34 -4.34 2.71 13.25
CA ASP A 34 -4.68 4.12 13.45
C ASP A 34 -3.44 5.03 13.56
N GLU A 35 -2.31 4.49 14.04
CA GLU A 35 -1.03 5.21 13.97
C GLU A 35 -0.56 5.34 12.53
N MET A 36 -0.70 4.28 11.72
CA MET A 36 -0.40 4.33 10.29
C MET A 36 -1.30 5.33 9.55
N LYS A 37 -2.61 5.34 9.82
CA LYS A 37 -3.55 6.32 9.23
C LYS A 37 -3.09 7.75 9.50
N ARG A 38 -2.72 8.07 10.74
CA ARG A 38 -2.19 9.39 11.11
C ARG A 38 -0.89 9.72 10.37
N ARG A 39 0.03 8.76 10.27
CA ARG A 39 1.32 8.94 9.60
C ARG A 39 1.17 9.22 8.10
N PHE A 40 0.22 8.56 7.45
CA PHE A 40 0.02 8.69 6.00
C PHE A 40 -1.11 9.66 5.62
N ALA A 41 -1.79 10.30 6.57
CA ALA A 41 -2.98 11.13 6.32
C ALA A 41 -2.79 12.22 5.25
N TYR A 42 -1.58 12.78 5.14
CA TYR A 42 -1.26 13.84 4.17
C TYR A 42 -1.01 13.33 2.75
N VAL A 43 -0.74 12.04 2.59
CA VAL A 43 -0.35 11.44 1.31
C VAL A 43 -1.36 10.39 0.84
N LEU A 44 -2.04 9.70 1.74
CA LEU A 44 -3.02 8.66 1.45
C LEU A 44 -4.31 8.91 2.23
N GLN A 45 -5.44 8.73 1.57
CA GLN A 45 -6.72 8.66 2.26
C GLN A 45 -6.76 7.41 3.18
N PRO A 46 -7.40 7.47 4.36
CA PRO A 46 -7.45 6.35 5.29
C PRO A 46 -7.98 5.04 4.68
N ARG A 47 -8.98 5.12 3.80
CA ARG A 47 -9.53 3.96 3.09
C ARG A 47 -8.49 3.30 2.19
N MET A 48 -7.71 4.10 1.47
CA MET A 48 -6.65 3.62 0.57
C MET A 48 -5.55 2.89 1.34
N LEU A 49 -5.17 3.41 2.51
CA LEU A 49 -4.22 2.74 3.39
C LEU A 49 -4.72 1.35 3.80
N LEU A 50 -5.99 1.23 4.18
CA LEU A 50 -6.59 -0.06 4.57
C LEU A 50 -6.58 -1.07 3.42
N GLU A 51 -6.90 -0.63 2.20
CA GLU A 51 -6.86 -1.50 1.02
C GLU A 51 -5.42 -1.96 0.70
N ILE A 52 -4.43 -1.07 0.83
CA ILE A 52 -3.02 -1.45 0.67
C ILE A 52 -2.63 -2.51 1.69
N VAL A 53 -2.90 -2.29 2.98
CA VAL A 53 -2.58 -3.25 4.05
C VAL A 53 -3.26 -4.58 3.78
N ARG A 54 -4.57 -4.57 3.47
CA ARG A 54 -5.33 -5.79 3.18
C ARG A 54 -4.74 -6.60 2.00
N VAL A 55 -4.30 -5.93 0.94
CA VAL A 55 -3.63 -6.61 -0.19
C VAL A 55 -2.30 -7.20 0.28
N LEU A 56 -1.52 -6.49 1.08
CA LEU A 56 -0.26 -7.03 1.62
C LEU A 56 -0.51 -8.27 2.52
N GLU A 57 -1.55 -8.25 3.35
CA GLU A 57 -2.00 -9.40 4.16
C GLU A 57 -2.34 -10.62 3.32
N LEU A 58 -3.17 -10.46 2.28
CA LEU A 58 -3.64 -11.55 1.42
C LEU A 58 -2.52 -12.27 0.69
N PHE A 59 -1.46 -11.56 0.30
CA PHE A 59 -0.32 -12.13 -0.42
C PHE A 59 0.77 -12.68 0.51
N GLN A 60 0.42 -12.95 1.76
CA GLN A 60 1.33 -13.51 2.77
C GLN A 60 2.60 -12.67 2.98
N MET A 61 2.53 -11.36 2.74
CA MET A 61 3.53 -10.45 3.30
C MET A 61 3.34 -10.32 4.81
N GLU A 62 2.24 -10.84 5.37
CA GLU A 62 1.83 -10.63 6.77
C GLU A 62 1.21 -11.85 7.47
N LYS A 63 1.23 -13.06 6.91
CA LYS A 63 0.66 -14.23 7.63
C LYS A 63 1.43 -14.64 8.90
N HIS A 64 2.57 -14.01 9.17
CA HIS A 64 3.16 -13.97 10.50
C HIS A 64 3.62 -12.54 10.79
N VAL A 65 2.95 -11.88 11.74
CA VAL A 65 3.28 -10.56 12.30
C VAL A 65 4.68 -10.51 12.97
N PHE A 66 5.50 -11.55 12.86
CA PHE A 66 6.91 -11.53 13.22
C PHE A 66 7.72 -12.37 12.22
N SER A 67 8.80 -11.80 11.66
CA SER A 67 9.88 -12.44 10.88
C SER A 67 9.94 -12.30 9.35
N MET A 68 9.29 -11.30 8.73
CA MET A 68 9.89 -10.79 7.49
C MET A 68 10.98 -9.79 7.87
N SER A 69 12.23 -10.27 7.92
CA SER A 69 13.37 -9.37 7.82
C SER A 69 13.21 -8.54 6.55
N ALA A 70 13.60 -7.26 6.62
CA ALA A 70 13.67 -6.33 5.49
C ALA A 70 14.71 -6.79 4.44
N THR A 71 14.55 -8.00 3.93
CA THR A 71 15.41 -8.62 2.93
C THR A 71 14.90 -8.25 1.55
N GLU A 72 15.81 -8.29 0.60
CA GLU A 72 15.61 -8.08 -0.84
C GLU A 72 14.34 -8.79 -1.38
N ASN A 73 13.98 -9.94 -0.79
CA ASN A 73 12.79 -10.72 -1.12
C ASN A 73 11.46 -9.97 -0.89
N ALA A 74 11.38 -9.14 0.16
CA ALA A 74 10.18 -8.36 0.49
C ALA A 74 9.84 -7.35 -0.62
N MET A 75 10.86 -6.62 -1.07
CA MET A 75 10.72 -5.58 -2.09
C MET A 75 10.49 -6.19 -3.48
N GLU A 76 11.12 -7.31 -3.81
CA GLU A 76 10.83 -8.03 -5.05
C GLU A 76 9.39 -8.55 -5.10
N ARG A 77 8.92 -9.19 -4.03
CA ARG A 77 7.53 -9.65 -3.92
C ARG A 77 6.56 -8.49 -4.01
N PHE A 78 6.84 -7.39 -3.31
CA PHE A 78 6.06 -6.17 -3.40
C PHE A 78 6.00 -5.64 -4.83
N SER A 79 7.14 -5.56 -5.53
CA SER A 79 7.18 -5.08 -6.92
C SER A 79 6.30 -5.93 -7.84
N ARG A 80 6.27 -7.25 -7.63
CA ARG A 80 5.37 -8.15 -8.36
C ARG A 80 3.90 -7.88 -8.02
N ILE A 81 3.55 -7.89 -6.73
CA ILE A 81 2.17 -7.67 -6.24
C ILE A 81 1.64 -6.29 -6.66
N PHE A 82 2.50 -5.27 -6.62
CA PHE A 82 2.15 -3.90 -6.97
C PHE A 82 1.61 -3.82 -8.40
N ASN A 83 2.36 -4.38 -9.35
CA ASN A 83 2.03 -4.30 -10.77
C ASN A 83 0.85 -5.22 -11.14
N THR A 84 0.76 -6.40 -10.54
CA THR A 84 -0.23 -7.41 -10.93
C THR A 84 -1.56 -7.27 -10.22
N VAL A 85 -1.58 -6.68 -9.01
CA VAL A 85 -2.77 -6.68 -8.14
C VAL A 85 -3.07 -5.29 -7.60
N LEU A 86 -2.11 -4.64 -6.93
CA LEU A 86 -2.39 -3.42 -6.18
C LEU A 86 -2.82 -2.26 -7.10
N LEU A 87 -2.04 -1.97 -8.13
CA LEU A 87 -2.34 -0.88 -9.06
C LEU A 87 -3.66 -1.12 -9.82
N PRO A 88 -3.95 -2.31 -10.37
CA PRO A 88 -5.27 -2.61 -10.95
C PRO A 88 -6.43 -2.50 -9.97
N ALA A 89 -6.30 -3.02 -8.74
CA ALA A 89 -7.37 -3.01 -7.74
C ALA A 89 -7.75 -1.58 -7.34
N ILE A 90 -6.75 -0.74 -7.10
CA ILE A 90 -6.96 0.66 -6.74
C ILE A 90 -7.56 1.46 -7.90
N ARG A 91 -7.11 1.23 -9.15
CA ARG A 91 -7.75 1.84 -10.33
C ARG A 91 -9.23 1.52 -10.43
N LYS A 92 -9.62 0.29 -10.07
CA LYS A 92 -11.03 -0.12 -10.07
C LYS A 92 -11.82 0.53 -8.93
N LEU A 93 -11.25 0.60 -7.72
CA LEU A 93 -11.88 1.23 -6.55
C LEU A 93 -12.23 2.70 -6.82
N ILE A 94 -11.28 3.46 -7.36
CA ILE A 94 -11.48 4.89 -7.62
C ILE A 94 -12.54 5.10 -8.71
N ARG A 95 -12.51 4.31 -9.80
CA ARG A 95 -13.53 4.39 -10.86
C ARG A 95 -14.96 4.05 -10.39
N VAL A 96 -15.10 3.26 -9.33
CA VAL A 96 -16.41 2.92 -8.76
C VAL A 96 -16.94 4.05 -7.88
N GLU A 97 -16.09 4.92 -7.35
CA GLU A 97 -16.51 6.09 -6.56
C GLU A 97 -16.98 7.27 -7.43
N ASP A 98 -16.79 7.22 -8.75
CA ASP A 98 -17.22 8.25 -9.72
C ASP A 98 -18.61 7.98 -10.37
N ILE A 99 -19.43 7.04 -9.84
CA ILE A 99 -20.80 6.73 -10.32
C ILE A 99 -21.85 7.01 -9.24
#